data_AF-K9PXD7-F1
#
_entry.id   AF-K9PXD7-F1
#
_cell.length_a   1.000
_cell.length_b   1.000
_cell.length_c   1.000
_cell.angle_alpha   90.00
_cell.angle_beta   90.00
_cell.angle_gamma   90.00
#
_symmetry.space_group_name_H-M   'P 1'
#
loop_
_entity.id
_entity.type
_entity.pdbx_description
1 polymer ?
#
loop_
_entity_poly.entity_id
_entity_poly.type
_entity_poly.pdbx_seq_one_letter_code
_entity_poly.pdbx_strand_id
1 'polypeptide(L)'
;MLISGDRLPSLPCPCGSENLLAQCCGVYLQGQLPAPTAEKLMRSRYTAYCLKNIDYLVNTHHPTKRAMNSRRQITATANNVTWLGLTIVTIEAGQPEDKTGIVEFAAAYQEGNQVAQLHERSQFVKEKGKWFYLEGDMLPPIKPQKKNLVGVVAAKNSNNATVKNVPNKIVSNISYLNNQIPALQNILS
;
A
#
# COMPACT_ATOMS: atom_id res chain seq x y z
N MET A 1 7.68 1.74 -30.62
CA MET A 1 7.90 3.17 -30.90
C MET A 1 7.64 3.91 -29.60
N LEU A 2 8.71 4.31 -28.91
CA LEU A 2 8.66 4.97 -27.60
C LEU A 2 8.48 6.47 -27.85
N ILE A 3 7.43 7.08 -27.29
CA ILE A 3 7.34 8.54 -27.20
C ILE A 3 7.74 8.94 -25.79
N SER A 4 8.73 9.81 -25.76
CA SER A 4 9.30 10.53 -24.64
C SER A 4 8.23 11.27 -23.81
N GLY A 5 8.34 11.22 -22.48
CA GLY A 5 8.02 12.40 -21.65
C GLY A 5 6.66 12.50 -20.97
N ASP A 6 5.91 11.43 -20.74
CA ASP A 6 4.71 11.51 -19.90
C ASP A 6 5.09 11.67 -18.42
N ARG A 7 5.13 12.94 -18.00
CA ARG A 7 5.27 13.38 -16.62
C ARG A 7 4.16 12.69 -15.80
N LEU A 8 4.54 11.76 -14.91
CA LEU A 8 3.60 11.11 -13.98
C LEU A 8 2.72 12.21 -13.37
N PRO A 9 1.38 12.09 -13.45
CA PRO A 9 0.48 13.20 -13.15
C PRO A 9 0.74 13.76 -11.76
N SER A 10 0.52 15.07 -11.59
CA SER A 10 0.63 15.83 -10.34
C SER A 10 -0.46 15.45 -9.33
N LEU A 11 -0.62 14.15 -9.09
CA LEU A 11 -1.53 13.58 -8.13
C LEU A 11 -0.82 13.44 -6.79
N PRO A 12 -1.54 13.67 -5.67
CA PRO A 12 -1.05 13.29 -4.36
C PRO A 12 -0.67 11.81 -4.34
N CYS A 13 0.41 11.48 -3.63
CA CYS A 13 0.82 10.10 -3.49
C CYS A 13 -0.22 9.29 -2.70
N PRO A 14 -0.71 8.14 -3.21
CA PRO A 14 -1.68 7.30 -2.50
C PRO A 14 -1.23 6.88 -1.10
N CYS A 15 0.07 6.79 -0.83
CA CYS A 15 0.59 6.41 0.48
C CYS A 15 0.32 7.40 1.63
N GLY A 16 -0.39 8.50 1.36
CA GLY A 16 -0.75 9.50 2.36
C GLY A 16 0.46 10.28 2.86
N SER A 17 1.40 10.66 2.01
CA SER A 17 2.60 11.42 2.42
C SER A 17 2.52 12.93 2.19
N GLU A 18 1.36 13.47 1.82
CA GLU A 18 1.10 14.85 1.33
C GLU A 18 1.89 15.29 0.08
N ASN A 19 3.03 14.67 -0.19
CA ASN A 19 3.84 14.83 -1.38
C ASN A 19 3.13 14.33 -2.64
N LEU A 20 3.51 14.90 -3.78
CA LEU A 20 3.10 14.41 -5.09
C LEU A 20 3.70 13.03 -5.37
N LEU A 21 2.96 12.19 -6.10
CA LEU A 21 3.37 10.83 -6.45
C LEU A 21 4.76 10.82 -7.09
N ALA A 22 5.03 11.72 -8.04
CA ALA A 22 6.30 11.82 -8.75
C ALA A 22 7.50 12.16 -7.84
N GLN A 23 7.27 12.77 -6.68
CA GLN A 23 8.29 13.17 -5.70
C GLN A 23 8.30 12.26 -4.46
N CYS A 24 7.40 11.28 -4.40
CA CYS A 24 7.28 10.34 -3.29
C CYS A 24 7.50 8.90 -3.77
N CYS A 25 6.45 8.10 -3.91
CA CYS A 25 6.62 6.69 -4.26
C CYS A 25 6.95 6.48 -5.74
N GLY A 26 6.62 7.45 -6.60
CA GLY A 26 6.85 7.38 -8.05
C GLY A 26 8.30 7.15 -8.43
N VAL A 27 9.26 7.77 -7.73
CA VAL A 27 10.70 7.56 -8.02
C VAL A 27 11.14 6.12 -7.78
N TYR A 28 10.55 5.46 -6.78
CA TYR A 28 10.83 4.05 -6.47
C TYR A 28 10.12 3.11 -7.45
N LEU A 29 8.84 3.40 -7.75
CA LEU A 29 8.00 2.59 -8.64
C LEU A 29 8.54 2.56 -10.08
N GLN A 30 9.19 3.64 -10.52
CA GLN A 30 9.84 3.73 -11.83
C GLN A 30 11.27 3.16 -11.84
N GLY A 31 11.77 2.69 -10.68
CA GLY A 31 13.12 2.14 -10.56
C GLY A 31 14.24 3.18 -10.62
N GLN A 32 13.94 4.48 -10.47
CA GLN A 32 14.95 5.54 -10.47
C GLN A 32 15.84 5.47 -9.23
N LEU A 33 15.23 5.15 -8.08
CA LEU A 33 15.91 4.97 -6.80
C LEU A 33 15.35 3.74 -6.07
N PRO A 34 16.16 3.01 -5.27
CA PRO A 34 15.61 2.09 -4.29
C PRO A 34 14.92 2.85 -3.15
N ALA A 35 13.94 2.23 -2.49
CA ALA A 35 13.39 2.79 -1.26
C ALA A 35 14.50 2.85 -0.19
N PRO A 36 14.72 3.99 0.48
CA PRO A 36 15.85 4.15 1.41
C PRO A 36 15.62 3.53 2.79
N THR A 37 14.36 3.33 3.18
CA THR A 37 13.97 2.76 4.48
C THR A 37 12.89 1.69 4.30
N ALA A 38 12.71 0.84 5.32
CA ALA A 38 11.63 -0.13 5.37
C ALA A 38 10.25 0.53 5.23
N GLU A 39 10.02 1.65 5.92
CA GLU A 39 8.78 2.44 5.81
C GLU A 39 8.55 2.95 4.38
N LYS A 40 9.58 3.49 3.72
CA LYS A 40 9.44 3.96 2.34
C LYS A 40 9.12 2.82 1.38
N LEU A 41 9.68 1.63 1.61
CA LEU A 41 9.35 0.46 0.82
C LEU A 41 7.90 0.00 1.06
N MET A 42 7.46 -0.02 2.31
CA MET A 42 6.08 -0.34 2.64
C MET A 42 5.11 0.62 1.93
N ARG A 43 5.35 1.94 2.03
CA ARG A 43 4.50 2.97 1.43
C ARG A 43 4.47 2.90 -0.09
N SER A 44 5.61 2.59 -0.71
CA SER A 44 5.69 2.42 -2.16
C SER A 44 4.99 1.14 -2.60
N ARG A 45 5.08 0.03 -1.84
CA ARG A 45 4.31 -1.19 -2.09
C ARG A 45 2.81 -0.93 -2.01
N TYR A 46 2.32 -0.25 -0.98
CA TYR A 46 0.91 0.18 -0.92
C TYR A 46 0.50 0.98 -2.16
N THR A 47 1.32 1.97 -2.54
CA THR A 47 1.07 2.77 -3.76
C THR A 47 1.06 1.90 -5.02
N ALA A 48 1.93 0.91 -5.12
CA ALA A 48 1.96 -0.02 -6.23
C ALA A 48 0.69 -0.89 -6.30
N TYR A 49 0.08 -1.27 -5.17
CA TYR A 49 -1.25 -1.89 -5.18
C TYR A 49 -2.33 -0.93 -5.69
N CYS A 50 -2.35 0.34 -5.25
CA CYS A 50 -3.30 1.36 -5.74
C CYS A 50 -3.20 1.55 -7.26
N LEU A 51 -1.98 1.52 -7.80
CA LEU A 51 -1.68 1.74 -9.22
C LEU A 51 -1.60 0.45 -10.04
N LYS A 52 -1.85 -0.70 -9.42
CA LYS A 52 -1.73 -2.04 -10.03
C LYS A 52 -0.35 -2.30 -10.67
N ASN A 53 0.73 -1.76 -10.11
CA ASN A 53 2.10 -2.02 -10.55
C ASN A 53 2.60 -3.36 -9.99
N ILE A 54 2.18 -4.45 -10.65
CA ILE A 54 2.43 -5.83 -10.22
C ILE A 54 3.94 -6.16 -10.24
N ASP A 55 4.67 -5.63 -11.21
CA ASP A 55 6.11 -5.89 -11.35
C ASP A 55 6.89 -5.34 -10.16
N TYR A 56 6.57 -4.13 -9.71
CA TYR A 56 7.17 -3.56 -8.51
C TYR A 56 6.89 -4.42 -7.27
N LEU A 57 5.64 -4.88 -7.10
CA LEU A 57 5.24 -5.72 -5.97
C LEU A 57 5.97 -7.05 -5.94
N VAL A 58 6.11 -7.71 -7.09
CA VAL A 58 6.87 -8.96 -7.22
C VAL A 58 8.35 -8.72 -6.96
N ASN A 59 8.94 -7.68 -7.56
CA ASN A 59 10.38 -7.41 -7.45
C ASN A 59 10.83 -6.99 -6.05
N THR A 60 9.92 -6.41 -5.26
CA THR A 60 10.19 -5.96 -3.88
C THR A 60 9.75 -6.97 -2.82
N HIS A 61 9.13 -8.09 -3.19
CA HIS A 61 8.96 -9.24 -2.31
C HIS A 61 10.30 -9.99 -2.24
N HIS A 62 10.75 -10.43 -1.07
CA HIS A 62 11.95 -11.23 -0.93
C HIS A 62 11.83 -12.56 -1.69
N PRO A 63 12.83 -12.96 -2.52
CA PRO A 63 12.72 -14.11 -3.41
C PRO A 63 12.49 -15.44 -2.67
N THR A 64 12.99 -15.60 -1.44
CA THR A 64 12.78 -16.85 -0.67
C THR A 64 11.35 -17.01 -0.15
N LYS A 65 10.55 -15.95 -0.15
CA LYS A 65 9.16 -15.93 0.32
C LYS A 65 8.15 -15.80 -0.82
N ARG A 66 8.62 -15.58 -2.06
CA ARG A 66 7.76 -15.59 -3.25
C ARG A 66 7.28 -17.00 -3.56
N ALA A 67 5.99 -17.25 -3.41
CA ALA A 67 5.35 -18.43 -3.97
C ALA A 67 5.34 -18.37 -5.52
N MET A 68 5.33 -19.53 -6.19
CA MET A 68 5.24 -19.61 -7.66
C MET A 68 4.03 -18.86 -8.23
N ASN A 69 2.94 -18.81 -7.48
CA ASN A 69 1.70 -18.14 -7.86
C ASN A 69 1.56 -16.71 -7.31
N SER A 70 2.58 -16.13 -6.67
CA SER A 70 2.49 -14.79 -6.06
C SER A 70 2.05 -13.72 -7.05
N ARG A 71 2.53 -13.74 -8.30
CA ARG A 71 2.08 -12.79 -9.33
C ARG A 71 0.57 -12.88 -9.54
N ARG A 72 0.04 -14.09 -9.70
CA ARG A 72 -1.40 -14.32 -9.92
C ARG A 72 -2.21 -13.83 -8.73
N GLN A 73 -1.78 -14.12 -7.50
CA GLN A 73 -2.42 -13.66 -6.28
C GLN A 73 -2.43 -12.13 -6.19
N ILE A 74 -1.26 -11.49 -6.38
CA ILE A 74 -1.12 -10.03 -6.36
C ILE A 74 -2.01 -9.39 -7.44
N THR A 75 -2.06 -9.95 -8.65
CA THR A 75 -2.94 -9.46 -9.73
C THR A 75 -4.41 -9.57 -9.37
N ALA A 76 -4.84 -10.67 -8.76
CA ALA A 76 -6.23 -10.84 -8.33
C ALA A 76 -6.62 -9.75 -7.31
N THR A 77 -5.78 -9.53 -6.30
CA THR A 77 -5.94 -8.46 -5.32
C THR A 77 -6.05 -7.09 -5.98
N ALA A 78 -5.07 -6.73 -6.80
CA ALA A 78 -5.01 -5.42 -7.43
C ALA A 78 -6.21 -5.14 -8.34
N ASN A 79 -6.92 -6.18 -8.80
CA ASN A 79 -8.10 -6.03 -9.64
C ASN A 79 -9.42 -5.94 -8.88
N ASN A 80 -9.53 -6.59 -7.72
CA ASN A 80 -10.77 -6.68 -6.96
C ASN A 80 -10.86 -5.70 -5.79
N VAL A 81 -9.71 -5.19 -5.33
CA VAL A 81 -9.62 -4.33 -4.15
C VAL A 81 -9.32 -2.88 -4.55
N THR A 82 -10.15 -1.96 -4.07
CA THR A 82 -9.88 -0.52 -4.10
C THR A 82 -9.31 -0.08 -2.76
N TRP A 83 -8.04 0.32 -2.73
CA TRP A 83 -7.40 0.84 -1.53
C TRP A 83 -7.82 2.29 -1.27
N LEU A 84 -8.24 2.56 -0.04
CA LEU A 84 -8.85 3.84 0.37
C LEU A 84 -7.88 4.70 1.19
N GLY A 85 -7.00 4.09 1.99
CA GLY A 85 -6.05 4.85 2.79
C GLY A 85 -5.06 3.96 3.54
N LEU A 86 -3.96 4.59 3.95
CA LEU A 86 -2.86 3.96 4.67
C LEU A 86 -2.58 4.71 5.97
N THR A 87 -2.39 3.97 7.05
CA THR A 87 -1.96 4.49 8.35
C THR A 87 -0.78 3.67 8.84
N ILE A 88 0.36 4.32 9.05
CA ILE A 88 1.50 3.72 9.75
C ILE A 88 1.22 3.80 11.25
N VAL A 89 1.36 2.68 11.95
CA VAL A 89 1.09 2.54 13.38
C VAL A 89 2.40 2.63 14.17
N THR A 90 3.36 1.76 13.84
CA THR A 90 4.71 1.77 14.44
C THR A 90 5.77 1.45 13.38
N ILE A 91 6.99 1.90 13.66
CA ILE A 91 8.19 1.58 12.88
C ILE A 91 9.27 1.18 13.89
N GLU A 92 9.88 0.02 13.68
CA GLU A 92 11.02 -0.44 14.47
C GLU A 92 12.22 -0.66 13.53
N ALA A 93 13.35 -0.01 13.80
CA ALA A 93 14.53 0.00 12.93
C ALA A 93 14.20 0.43 11.48
N GLY A 94 14.78 -0.25 10.48
CA GLY A 94 14.48 0.00 9.07
C GLY A 94 15.05 1.29 8.48
N GLN A 95 16.00 1.94 9.16
CA GLN A 95 16.70 3.14 8.69
C GLN A 95 17.77 2.80 7.64
N PRO A 96 18.33 3.79 6.91
CA PRO A 96 19.28 3.53 5.82
C PRO A 96 20.51 2.70 6.20
N GLU A 97 20.92 2.70 7.46
CA GLU A 97 22.01 1.93 8.05
C GLU A 97 21.60 0.51 8.46
N ASP A 98 20.33 0.29 8.80
CA ASP A 98 19.82 -0.97 9.34
C ASP A 98 19.77 -2.08 8.30
N LYS A 99 19.88 -3.33 8.74
CA LYS A 99 19.73 -4.52 7.87
C LYS A 99 18.34 -5.13 7.89
N THR A 100 17.56 -4.83 8.92
CA THR A 100 16.20 -5.32 9.12
C THR A 100 15.33 -4.18 9.62
N GLY A 101 14.03 -4.29 9.41
CA GLY A 101 13.07 -3.30 9.90
C GLY A 101 11.68 -3.88 9.97
N ILE A 102 10.85 -3.27 10.80
CA ILE A 102 9.46 -3.67 10.98
C ILE A 102 8.58 -2.45 10.79
N VAL A 103 7.47 -2.63 10.07
CA VAL A 103 6.46 -1.59 9.89
C VAL A 103 5.10 -2.18 10.19
N GLU A 104 4.45 -1.66 11.22
CA GLU A 104 3.06 -1.96 11.54
C GLU A 104 2.15 -0.91 10.91
N PHE A 105 1.07 -1.35 10.28
CA PHE A 105 0.18 -0.46 9.57
C PHE A 105 -1.24 -0.99 9.41
N ALA A 106 -2.17 -0.07 9.27
CA ALA A 106 -3.53 -0.34 8.85
C ALA A 106 -3.79 0.25 7.45
N ALA A 107 -4.48 -0.51 6.61
CA ALA A 107 -4.91 -0.07 5.28
C ALA A 107 -6.41 -0.31 5.12
N ALA A 108 -7.16 0.76 4.86
CA ALA A 108 -8.59 0.66 4.56
C ALA A 108 -8.77 0.34 3.08
N TYR A 109 -9.71 -0.56 2.77
CA TYR A 109 -9.99 -0.95 1.40
C TYR A 109 -11.47 -1.26 1.20
N GLN A 110 -11.89 -1.26 -0.06
CA GLN A 110 -13.21 -1.65 -0.50
C GLN A 110 -13.12 -2.83 -1.48
N GLU A 111 -13.91 -3.86 -1.24
CA GLU A 111 -14.12 -5.00 -2.14
C GLU A 111 -15.62 -5.12 -2.41
N GLY A 112 -16.03 -4.93 -3.67
CA GLY A 112 -17.44 -4.77 -4.01
C GLY A 112 -18.09 -3.61 -3.24
N ASN A 113 -19.10 -3.92 -2.42
CA ASN A 113 -19.82 -2.96 -1.59
C ASN A 113 -19.36 -2.96 -0.12
N GLN A 114 -18.35 -3.75 0.24
CA GLN A 114 -17.88 -3.90 1.60
C GLN A 114 -16.59 -3.10 1.81
N VAL A 115 -16.55 -2.33 2.90
CA VAL A 115 -15.36 -1.62 3.37
C VAL A 115 -14.77 -2.37 4.54
N ALA A 116 -13.48 -2.67 4.48
CA ALA A 116 -12.77 -3.40 5.51
C ALA A 116 -11.39 -2.79 5.77
N GLN A 117 -10.66 -3.36 6.72
CA GLN A 117 -9.32 -2.93 7.11
C GLN A 117 -8.39 -4.15 7.15
N LEU A 118 -7.22 -3.99 6.55
CA LEU A 118 -6.07 -4.84 6.79
C LEU A 118 -5.22 -4.18 7.88
N HIS A 119 -4.90 -4.90 8.95
CA HIS A 119 -3.94 -4.46 9.97
C HIS A 119 -2.82 -5.49 10.05
N GLU A 120 -1.58 -5.05 9.84
CA GLU A 120 -0.45 -5.95 9.71
C GLU A 120 0.81 -5.38 10.35
N ARG A 121 1.65 -6.27 10.89
CA ARG A 121 3.05 -5.99 11.24
C ARG A 121 3.99 -6.72 10.29
N SER A 122 4.55 -5.99 9.32
CA SER A 122 5.44 -6.54 8.30
C SER A 122 6.91 -6.46 8.68
N GLN A 123 7.66 -7.48 8.32
CA GLN A 123 9.11 -7.57 8.42
C GLN A 123 9.78 -7.27 7.07
N PHE A 124 10.89 -6.54 7.13
CA PHE A 124 11.69 -6.15 5.98
C PHE A 124 13.15 -6.48 6.20
N VAL A 125 13.84 -6.84 5.11
CA VAL A 125 15.28 -7.12 5.10
C VAL A 125 15.98 -6.30 4.02
N LYS A 126 17.18 -5.81 4.30
CA LYS A 126 18.01 -5.06 3.35
C LYS A 126 19.15 -5.94 2.85
N GLU A 127 19.12 -6.29 1.57
CA GLU A 127 20.16 -7.07 0.91
C GLU A 127 20.77 -6.28 -0.24
N LYS A 128 22.10 -6.24 -0.33
CA LYS A 128 22.83 -5.52 -1.39
C LYS A 128 22.33 -4.07 -1.57
N GLY A 129 22.03 -3.40 -0.45
CA GLY A 129 21.54 -2.02 -0.41
C GLY A 129 20.08 -1.83 -0.81
N LYS A 130 19.29 -2.90 -0.99
CA LYS A 130 17.87 -2.85 -1.35
C LYS A 130 17.01 -3.49 -0.28
N TRP A 131 15.96 -2.79 0.13
CA TRP A 131 14.95 -3.34 1.01
C TRP A 131 14.03 -4.30 0.26
N PHE A 132 13.62 -5.37 0.93
CA PHE A 132 12.63 -6.34 0.49
C PHE A 132 11.61 -6.56 1.59
N TYR A 133 10.35 -6.70 1.17
CA TYR A 133 9.29 -7.26 2.00
C TYR A 133 9.58 -8.74 2.26
N LEU A 134 9.70 -9.15 3.51
CA LEU A 134 10.01 -10.54 3.86
C LEU A 134 8.72 -11.33 4.14
N GLU A 135 8.03 -11.00 5.21
CA GLU A 135 6.78 -11.63 5.65
C GLU A 135 6.08 -10.71 6.66
N GLY A 136 4.86 -11.05 7.09
CA GLY A 136 4.06 -10.18 7.94
C GLY A 136 3.00 -10.93 8.72
N ASP A 137 2.73 -10.42 9.92
CA ASP A 137 1.74 -10.98 10.84
C ASP A 137 0.44 -10.18 10.74
N MET A 138 -0.66 -10.86 10.44
CA MET A 138 -2.00 -10.27 10.43
C MET A 138 -2.48 -10.01 11.86
N LEU A 139 -2.83 -8.76 12.14
CA LEU A 139 -3.26 -8.30 13.45
C LEU A 139 -4.77 -7.97 13.46
N PRO A 140 -5.41 -7.94 14.64
CA PRO A 140 -6.80 -7.51 14.76
C PRO A 140 -6.98 -6.05 14.28
N PRO A 141 -8.13 -5.68 13.70
CA PRO A 141 -8.40 -4.32 13.26
C PRO A 141 -8.24 -3.28 14.39
N ILE A 142 -7.71 -2.11 14.05
CA ILE A 142 -7.56 -0.99 14.98
C ILE A 142 -8.45 0.18 14.56
N LYS A 143 -8.90 0.95 15.56
CA LYS A 143 -9.47 2.28 15.31
C LYS A 143 -8.32 3.25 15.07
N PRO A 144 -8.14 3.80 13.86
CA PRO A 144 -7.08 4.77 13.63
C PRO A 144 -7.30 5.97 14.54
N GLN A 145 -6.31 6.28 15.38
CA GLN A 145 -6.39 7.47 16.22
C GLN A 145 -6.34 8.70 15.30
N LYS A 146 -7.18 9.72 15.57
CA LYS A 146 -7.32 10.93 14.73
C LYS A 146 -6.00 11.62 14.36
N LYS A 147 -4.94 11.42 15.15
CA LYS A 147 -3.60 12.00 14.95
C LYS A 147 -2.79 11.34 13.82
N ASN A 148 -3.20 10.16 13.33
CA ASN A 148 -2.47 9.35 12.34
C ASN A 148 -3.21 9.22 10.98
N LEU A 149 -4.31 9.94 10.79
CA LEU A 149 -5.08 9.95 9.54
C LEU A 149 -4.39 10.90 8.54
N VAL A 150 -3.58 10.38 7.62
CA VAL A 150 -3.08 11.18 6.49
C VAL A 150 -3.91 10.90 5.24
N GLY A 151 -4.56 11.96 4.75
CA GLY A 151 -5.33 12.14 3.51
C GLY A 151 -5.65 10.93 2.63
N VAL A 152 -6.92 10.48 2.68
CA VAL A 152 -7.56 9.65 1.66
C VAL A 152 -7.68 10.47 0.37
N VAL A 153 -7.00 10.06 -0.70
CA VAL A 153 -7.26 10.59 -2.04
C VAL A 153 -7.75 9.46 -2.92
N ALA A 154 -9.08 9.38 -3.08
CA ALA A 154 -9.70 8.58 -4.11
C ALA A 154 -9.30 9.17 -5.48
N ALA A 155 -8.58 8.39 -6.29
CA ALA A 155 -8.41 8.71 -7.71
C ALA A 155 -9.78 8.63 -8.40
N LYS A 156 -10.42 9.77 -8.63
CA LYS A 156 -11.65 9.86 -9.45
C LYS A 156 -11.24 9.92 -10.92
N ASN A 157 -11.59 8.90 -11.70
CA ASN A 157 -11.65 9.05 -13.15
C ASN A 157 -12.95 9.75 -13.53
N SER A 158 -12.83 10.84 -14.28
CA SER A 158 -13.92 11.65 -14.81
C SER A 158 -14.85 10.80 -15.67
N ASN A 159 -16.13 10.77 -15.32
CA ASN A 159 -17.26 10.88 -16.25
C ASN A 159 -18.47 11.40 -15.48
N ASN A 160 -19.08 12.42 -16.05
CA ASN A 160 -20.10 13.30 -15.49
C ASN A 160 -21.32 12.53 -14.95
N ALA A 161 -21.44 12.42 -13.63
CA ALA A 161 -22.69 12.18 -12.92
C ALA A 161 -22.59 12.82 -11.53
N THR A 162 -23.60 13.61 -11.19
CA THR A 162 -23.75 14.46 -10.02
C THR A 162 -23.26 13.79 -8.73
N VAL A 163 -22.12 14.26 -8.21
CA VAL A 163 -21.54 13.78 -6.95
C VAL A 163 -22.40 14.28 -5.80
N LYS A 164 -23.24 13.41 -5.24
CA LYS A 164 -23.70 13.59 -3.85
C LYS A 164 -22.49 13.37 -2.95
N ASN A 165 -22.10 14.41 -2.22
CA ASN A 165 -21.08 14.35 -1.18
C ASN A 165 -21.33 13.14 -0.29
N VAL A 166 -20.39 12.19 -0.27
CA VAL A 166 -20.39 11.13 0.73
C VAL A 166 -19.88 11.77 2.03
N PRO A 167 -20.72 11.93 3.07
CA PRO A 167 -20.33 12.63 4.26
C PRO A 167 -19.18 11.91 4.97
N ASN A 168 -18.36 12.70 5.65
CA ASN A 168 -17.16 12.37 6.46
C ASN A 168 -17.42 11.39 7.64
N LYS A 169 -18.50 10.59 7.57
CA LYS A 169 -19.06 9.74 8.62
C LYS A 169 -18.82 8.24 8.38
N ILE A 170 -18.25 7.86 7.24
CA ILE A 170 -17.99 6.43 6.93
C ILE A 170 -16.73 5.92 7.66
N VAL A 171 -15.76 6.78 7.96
CA VAL A 171 -14.52 6.37 8.66
C VAL A 171 -14.77 6.02 10.13
N SER A 172 -15.84 6.54 10.74
CA SER A 172 -16.16 6.33 12.16
C SER A 172 -16.89 5.01 12.46
N ASN A 173 -17.29 4.22 11.44
CA ASN A 173 -18.07 3.00 11.61
C ASN A 173 -17.34 1.72 11.14
N ILE A 174 -16.01 1.72 11.00
CA ILE A 174 -15.21 0.50 10.73
C ILE A 174 -15.04 -0.31 12.03
N SER A 175 -16.13 -0.52 12.74
CA SER A 175 -16.27 -1.54 13.77
C SER A 175 -17.43 -2.39 13.31
N TYR A 176 -17.24 -3.71 13.20
CA TYR A 176 -18.18 -4.71 12.69
C TYR A 176 -18.14 -4.96 11.18
N LEU A 177 -17.06 -5.57 10.69
CA LEU A 177 -17.16 -6.62 9.66
C LEU A 177 -16.08 -7.67 9.97
N ASN A 178 -16.43 -8.59 10.86
CA ASN A 178 -15.63 -9.77 11.18
C ASN A 178 -15.96 -10.91 10.21
N ASN A 179 -14.93 -11.71 9.93
CA ASN A 179 -14.97 -13.05 9.36
C ASN A 179 -15.37 -13.18 7.88
N GLN A 180 -14.35 -13.12 7.01
CA GLN A 180 -14.01 -14.13 5.99
C GLN A 180 -13.36 -13.47 4.76
N ILE A 181 -12.02 -13.36 4.71
CA ILE A 181 -11.33 -13.17 3.43
C ILE A 181 -10.01 -13.98 3.40
N PRO A 182 -10.04 -15.23 2.92
CA PRO A 182 -8.84 -16.01 2.61
C PRO A 182 -7.92 -15.34 1.57
N ALA A 183 -8.44 -14.39 0.79
CA ALA A 183 -7.70 -13.72 -0.28
C ALA A 183 -6.59 -12.76 0.22
N LEU A 184 -6.63 -12.31 1.49
CA LEU A 184 -5.62 -11.42 2.08
C LEU A 184 -4.51 -12.12 2.85
N GLN A 185 -4.71 -13.38 3.23
CA GLN A 185 -3.66 -14.18 3.87
C GLN A 185 -2.43 -14.45 2.99
N ASN A 186 -2.47 -14.11 1.69
CA ASN A 186 -1.34 -14.26 0.77
C ASN A 186 -0.89 -12.92 0.14
N ILE A 187 -1.49 -11.80 0.55
CA ILE A 187 -1.11 -10.48 0.00
C ILE A 187 0.24 -10.05 0.59
N LEU A 188 0.56 -10.59 1.77
CA LEU A 188 1.72 -10.24 2.58
C LEU A 188 2.23 -11.49 3.35
N SER A 189 2.21 -12.67 2.75
CA SER A 189 2.80 -13.89 3.34
C SER A 189 3.58 -14.67 2.29
#